data_AF-A0A7S1KC68-F1
#
_entry.id   AF-A0A7S1KC68-F1
#
_cell.length_a   1.000
_cell.length_b   1.000
_cell.length_c   1.000
_cell.angle_alpha   90.00
_cell.angle_beta   90.00
_cell.angle_gamma   90.00
#
_symmetry.space_group_name_H-M   'P 1'
#
loop_
_entity.id
_entity.type
_entity.pdbx_description
1 polymer ?
#
loop_
_entity_poly.entity_id
_entity_poly.type
_entity_poly.pdbx_seq_one_letter_code
_entity_poly.pdbx_strand_id
1 'polypeptide(L)'
;GKSHSHIKCVFKSSRDGWQYGALIARVAVAGVYGLLFVIEDEHHHTLACHIDGPFKPPADPTSELRTGCPVTFYSISGAFLEGITKINIPHDWQCVRVSGTEGAVKTGSIPCGKAAIGGGRLWL
;
A
#
# COMPACT_ATOMS: atom_id res chain seq x y z
N GLY A 1 -14.20 7.01 25.81
CA GLY A 1 -13.87 6.61 24.42
C GLY A 1 -13.46 7.85 23.67
N LYS A 2 -12.40 7.81 22.85
CA LYS A 2 -11.98 8.98 22.07
C LYS A 2 -13.08 9.35 21.06
N SER A 3 -13.41 10.63 21.00
CA SER A 3 -14.47 11.19 20.16
C SER A 3 -14.27 10.84 18.69
N HIS A 4 -15.28 10.21 18.07
CA HIS A 4 -15.49 10.03 16.64
C HIS A 4 -14.24 9.63 15.83
N SER A 5 -14.00 8.32 15.68
CA SER A 5 -13.06 7.81 14.68
C SER A 5 -13.61 8.07 13.27
N HIS A 6 -12.98 8.96 12.50
CA HIS A 6 -13.36 9.29 11.11
C HIS A 6 -12.76 8.31 10.09
N ILE A 7 -12.83 7.00 10.37
CA ILE A 7 -12.32 5.98 9.44
C ILE A 7 -13.24 5.94 8.22
N LYS A 8 -12.67 6.19 7.04
CA LYS A 8 -13.39 6.13 5.76
C LYS A 8 -12.71 5.13 4.84
N CYS A 9 -13.47 4.14 4.35
CA CYS A 9 -13.01 3.26 3.28
C CYS A 9 -12.97 4.04 1.96
N VAL A 10 -11.77 4.36 1.48
CA VAL A 10 -11.55 5.10 0.22
C VAL A 10 -11.59 4.21 -1.02
N PHE A 11 -11.21 2.94 -0.87
CA PHE A 11 -11.17 1.95 -1.95
C PHE A 11 -11.46 0.55 -1.39
N LYS A 12 -12.23 -0.25 -2.12
CA LYS A 12 -12.41 -1.68 -1.88
C LYS A 12 -12.50 -2.40 -3.21
N SER A 13 -11.64 -3.38 -3.47
CA SER A 13 -11.57 -4.07 -4.76
C SER A 13 -12.91 -4.69 -5.20
N SER A 14 -13.66 -5.28 -4.26
CA SER A 14 -14.98 -5.86 -4.53
C SER A 14 -16.06 -4.83 -4.92
N ARG A 15 -15.82 -3.53 -4.69
CA ARG A 15 -16.75 -2.43 -5.00
C ARG A 15 -16.26 -1.59 -6.18
N ASP A 16 -14.97 -1.26 -6.17
CA ASP A 16 -14.35 -0.30 -7.09
C ASP A 16 -13.60 -0.97 -8.25
N GLY A 17 -13.55 -2.30 -8.28
CA GLY A 17 -12.77 -3.09 -9.23
C GLY A 17 -11.38 -3.42 -8.72
N TRP A 18 -10.73 -4.38 -9.37
CA TRP A 18 -9.44 -4.93 -8.96
C TRP A 18 -8.24 -4.27 -9.63
N GLN A 19 -8.47 -3.44 -10.66
CA GLN A 19 -7.41 -2.84 -11.47
C GLN A 19 -6.65 -1.75 -10.70
N TYR A 20 -5.32 -1.73 -10.83
CA TYR A 20 -4.46 -0.69 -10.26
C TYR A 20 -4.90 0.76 -10.58
N GLY A 21 -5.36 1.03 -11.80
CA GLY A 21 -5.84 2.36 -12.19
C GLY A 21 -7.01 2.85 -11.33
N ALA A 22 -7.91 1.96 -10.92
CA ALA A 22 -9.04 2.30 -10.04
C ALA A 22 -8.58 2.64 -8.62
N LEU A 23 -7.61 1.89 -8.07
CA LEU A 23 -6.97 2.22 -6.79
C LEU A 23 -6.35 3.61 -6.86
N ILE A 24 -5.52 3.86 -7.87
CA ILE A 24 -4.81 5.14 -8.02
C ILE A 24 -5.78 6.31 -8.20
N ALA A 25 -6.83 6.16 -9.00
CA ALA A 25 -7.84 7.20 -9.14
C ALA A 25 -8.51 7.54 -7.81
N ARG A 26 -8.78 6.55 -6.94
CA ARG A 26 -9.40 6.78 -5.62
C ARG A 26 -8.45 7.41 -4.61
N VAL A 27 -7.20 6.97 -4.57
CA VAL A 27 -6.20 7.50 -3.61
C VAL A 27 -5.60 8.83 -4.07
N ALA A 28 -5.56 9.14 -5.37
CA ALA A 28 -5.02 10.40 -5.89
C ALA A 28 -6.01 11.57 -5.79
N VAL A 29 -7.32 11.32 -5.87
CA VAL A 29 -8.37 12.34 -5.67
C VAL A 29 -8.42 12.83 -4.22
N ALA A 30 -7.78 12.09 -3.32
CA ALA A 30 -7.79 12.34 -1.92
C ALA A 30 -6.36 12.74 -1.53
N GLY A 31 -6.12 13.98 -1.13
CA GLY A 31 -4.87 14.39 -0.46
C GLY A 31 -4.73 13.71 0.92
N VAL A 32 -4.94 12.40 0.95
CA VAL A 32 -5.17 11.59 2.13
C VAL A 32 -3.83 11.01 2.55
N TYR A 33 -3.52 11.29 3.80
CA TYR A 33 -2.40 10.76 4.56
C TYR A 33 -2.94 9.76 5.57
N GLY A 34 -2.07 8.96 6.17
CA GLY A 34 -2.48 7.96 7.17
C GLY A 34 -3.36 6.87 6.56
N LEU A 35 -3.01 6.40 5.35
CA LEU A 35 -3.75 5.34 4.69
C LEU A 35 -3.50 4.01 5.39
N LEU A 36 -4.56 3.25 5.59
CA LEU A 36 -4.49 1.85 6.02
C LEU A 36 -4.90 0.95 4.86
N PHE A 37 -3.95 0.19 4.36
CA PHE A 37 -4.21 -0.89 3.42
C PHE A 37 -4.51 -2.15 4.21
N VAL A 38 -5.55 -2.87 3.79
CA VAL A 38 -5.87 -4.21 4.27
C VAL A 38 -5.91 -5.10 3.04
N ILE A 39 -5.04 -6.11 3.03
CA ILE A 39 -4.76 -6.95 1.88
C ILE A 39 -5.00 -8.40 2.31
N GLU A 40 -5.80 -9.11 1.54
CA GLU A 40 -5.90 -10.56 1.62
C GLU A 40 -5.04 -11.14 0.49
N ASP A 41 -4.11 -12.03 0.81
CA ASP A 41 -3.29 -12.72 -0.19
C ASP A 41 -3.99 -13.99 -0.72
N GLU A 42 -3.35 -14.66 -1.69
CA GLU A 42 -3.87 -15.90 -2.29
C GLU A 42 -3.96 -17.09 -1.33
N HIS A 43 -3.33 -16.99 -0.16
CA HIS A 43 -3.38 -17.99 0.90
C HIS A 43 -4.38 -17.62 2.00
N HIS A 44 -5.22 -16.60 1.77
CA HIS A 44 -6.17 -16.06 2.74
C HIS A 44 -5.52 -15.50 4.02
N HIS A 45 -4.24 -15.10 3.94
CA HIS A 45 -3.65 -14.31 5.00
C HIS A 45 -4.15 -12.88 4.91
N THR A 46 -4.54 -12.31 6.05
CA THR A 46 -4.89 -10.88 6.11
C THR A 46 -3.71 -10.10 6.63
N LEU A 47 -3.20 -9.20 5.81
CA LEU A 47 -2.13 -8.27 6.14
C LEU A 47 -2.70 -6.85 6.19
N ALA A 48 -2.16 -6.02 7.08
CA ALA A 48 -2.46 -4.60 7.12
C ALA A 48 -1.17 -3.80 7.08
N CYS A 49 -1.15 -2.70 6.31
CA CYS A 49 -0.07 -1.75 6.36
C CYS A 49 -0.57 -0.31 6.47
N HIS A 50 -0.04 0.40 7.47
CA HIS A 50 -0.29 1.82 7.68
C HIS A 50 0.82 2.62 7.02
N ILE A 51 0.44 3.64 6.25
CA ILE A 51 1.34 4.55 5.55
C ILE A 51 1.12 5.95 6.12
N ASP A 52 2.08 6.44 6.89
CA ASP A 52 2.07 7.79 7.43
C ASP A 52 2.74 8.76 6.46
N GLY A 53 2.13 8.92 5.29
CA GLY A 53 2.67 9.71 4.21
C GLY A 53 1.80 9.67 2.95
N PRO A 54 2.20 10.38 1.90
CA PRO A 54 1.43 10.40 0.66
C PRO A 54 1.59 9.07 -0.08
N PHE A 55 0.48 8.56 -0.62
CA PHE A 55 0.47 7.45 -1.57
C PHE A 55 -0.04 7.96 -2.91
N LYS A 56 0.87 8.52 -3.72
CA LYS A 56 0.53 9.20 -4.96
C LYS A 56 1.34 8.66 -6.14
N PRO A 57 0.74 8.57 -7.34
CA PRO A 57 1.48 8.23 -8.54
C PRO A 57 2.43 9.37 -8.95
N PRO A 58 3.44 9.09 -9.79
CA PRO A 58 4.23 10.12 -10.47
C PRO A 58 3.41 10.87 -11.52
N ALA A 59 3.92 12.01 -11.98
CA ALA A 59 3.32 12.78 -13.07
C ALA A 59 3.46 12.10 -14.44
N ASP A 60 4.60 11.44 -14.70
CA ASP A 60 4.80 10.63 -15.90
C ASP A 60 4.20 9.22 -15.69
N PRO A 61 3.22 8.79 -16.51
CA PRO A 61 2.52 7.53 -16.35
C PRO A 61 3.40 6.28 -16.53
N THR A 62 4.59 6.41 -17.11
CA THR A 62 5.54 5.31 -17.35
C THR A 62 6.57 5.15 -16.23
N SER A 63 6.67 6.15 -15.34
CA SER A 63 7.68 6.24 -14.29
C SER A 63 7.21 5.64 -12.96
N GLU A 64 8.04 5.80 -11.92
CA GLU A 64 7.67 5.53 -10.53
C GLU A 64 8.12 6.67 -9.62
N LEU A 65 7.47 6.80 -8.47
CA LEU A 65 7.84 7.75 -7.43
C LEU A 65 8.15 7.01 -6.13
N ARG A 66 9.35 7.20 -5.59
CA ARG A 66 9.72 6.79 -4.24
C ARG A 66 9.53 7.96 -3.27
N THR A 67 8.79 7.75 -2.20
CA THR A 67 8.63 8.72 -1.11
C THR A 67 9.04 8.09 0.21
N GLY A 68 9.94 8.73 0.95
CA GLY A 68 10.28 8.34 2.31
C GLY A 68 9.17 8.71 3.27
N CYS A 69 8.65 7.73 4.02
CA CYS A 69 7.62 7.94 5.03
C CYS A 69 7.56 6.74 6.00
N PRO A 70 7.12 6.94 7.24
CA PRO A 70 6.89 5.83 8.16
C PRO A 70 5.82 4.87 7.61
N VAL A 71 6.15 3.59 7.61
CA VAL A 71 5.24 2.49 7.29
C VAL A 71 5.25 1.48 8.43
N THR A 72 4.10 0.90 8.73
CA THR A 72 3.97 -0.13 9.76
C THR A 72 3.15 -1.29 9.23
N PHE A 73 3.67 -2.51 9.37
CA PHE A 73 3.01 -3.73 8.92
C PHE A 73 2.48 -4.54 10.09
N TYR A 74 1.33 -5.17 9.87
CA TYR A 74 0.72 -6.13 10.75
C TYR A 74 0.28 -7.34 9.93
N SER A 75 0.61 -8.54 10.40
CA SER A 75 -0.18 -9.72 10.05
C SER A 75 -1.37 -9.77 10.97
N ILE A 76 -2.57 -9.76 10.42
CA ILE A 76 -3.82 -9.86 11.18
C ILE A 76 -4.18 -11.32 11.41
N SER A 77 -4.04 -12.16 10.37
CA SER A 77 -4.36 -13.59 10.45
C SER A 77 -3.62 -14.42 9.39
N GLY A 78 -3.44 -15.71 9.68
CA GLY A 78 -2.98 -16.73 8.73
C GLY A 78 -1.45 -16.84 8.60
N ALA A 79 -0.73 -15.72 8.50
CA ALA A 79 0.72 -15.77 8.27
C ALA A 79 1.55 -16.16 9.51
N PHE A 80 1.03 -15.93 10.73
CA PHE A 80 1.70 -16.29 11.98
C PHE A 80 0.71 -16.95 12.95
N LEU A 81 1.20 -17.87 13.79
CA LEU A 81 0.39 -18.61 14.77
C LEU A 81 -0.02 -17.77 15.98
N GLU A 82 0.71 -16.68 16.25
CA GLU A 82 0.66 -15.90 17.50
C GLU A 82 -0.47 -14.85 17.53
N GLY A 83 -1.36 -14.86 16.52
CA GLY A 83 -2.39 -13.84 16.33
C GLY A 83 -1.88 -12.60 15.62
N ILE A 84 -2.38 -11.42 15.98
CA ILE A 84 -2.00 -10.16 15.33
C ILE A 84 -0.53 -9.85 15.63
N THR A 85 0.31 -9.90 14.60
CA THR A 85 1.77 -9.78 14.72
C THR A 85 2.25 -8.52 14.00
N LYS A 86 2.92 -7.61 14.73
CA LYS A 86 3.58 -6.44 14.13
C LYS A 86 4.88 -6.87 13.46
N ILE A 87 5.05 -6.50 12.20
CA ILE A 87 6.25 -6.79 11.42
C ILE A 87 7.16 -5.55 11.45
N ASN A 88 8.40 -5.74 11.91
CA ASN A 88 9.38 -4.67 11.99
C ASN A 88 9.96 -4.36 10.60
N ILE A 89 9.87 -3.11 10.17
CA ILE A 89 10.44 -2.63 8.90
C ILE A 89 11.71 -1.82 9.20
N PRO A 90 12.88 -2.19 8.63
CA PRO A 90 14.12 -1.45 8.77
C PRO A 90 13.98 0.04 8.39
N HIS A 91 14.78 0.90 9.02
CA HIS A 91 14.69 2.35 8.81
C HIS A 91 14.90 2.77 7.35
N ASP A 92 15.86 2.15 6.65
CA ASP A 92 16.16 2.40 5.25
C ASP A 92 15.05 1.95 4.29
N TRP A 93 14.13 1.11 4.78
CA TRP A 93 12.97 0.60 4.03
C TRP A 93 11.70 1.38 4.35
N GLN A 94 11.74 2.38 5.23
CA GLN A 94 10.62 3.28 5.56
C GLN A 94 10.27 4.19 4.38
N CYS A 95 9.63 3.62 3.36
CA CYS A 95 9.24 4.30 2.15
C CYS A 95 8.12 3.58 1.42
N VAL A 96 7.48 4.32 0.52
CA VAL A 96 6.56 3.81 -0.49
C VAL A 96 7.08 4.10 -1.88
N ARG A 97 6.83 3.19 -2.81
CA ARG A 97 7.09 3.34 -4.24
C ARG A 97 5.79 3.09 -4.98
N VAL A 98 5.40 4.02 -5.85
CA VAL A 98 4.14 3.96 -6.60
C VAL A 98 4.47 4.17 -8.06
N SER A 99 4.04 3.26 -8.93
CA SER A 99 4.22 3.43 -10.38
C SER A 99 3.12 4.31 -10.97
N GLY A 100 3.39 4.93 -12.11
CA GLY A 100 2.33 5.41 -12.99
C GLY A 100 1.48 4.24 -13.51
N THR A 101 0.36 4.54 -14.16
CA THR A 101 -0.60 3.54 -14.64
C THR A 101 0.00 2.62 -15.71
N GLU A 102 0.88 3.16 -16.55
CA GLU A 102 1.56 2.45 -17.65
C GLU A 102 2.93 1.90 -17.23
N GLY A 103 3.43 2.31 -16.07
CA GLY A 103 4.70 1.89 -15.50
C GLY A 103 4.61 0.69 -14.56
N ALA A 104 5.73 0.42 -13.89
CA ALA A 104 5.86 -0.54 -12.81
C ALA A 104 6.98 -0.09 -11.85
N VAL A 105 6.89 -0.51 -10.61
CA VAL A 105 8.00 -0.42 -9.64
C VAL A 105 9.09 -1.40 -10.06
N LYS A 106 10.35 -0.97 -10.11
CA LYS A 106 11.47 -1.79 -10.61
C LYS A 106 12.53 -2.08 -9.55
N THR A 107 13.20 -3.22 -9.62
CA THR A 107 14.47 -3.45 -8.90
C THR A 107 15.56 -3.56 -9.95
N GLY A 108 16.40 -2.53 -10.08
CA GLY A 108 17.22 -2.36 -11.28
C GLY A 108 16.34 -2.18 -12.52
N SER A 109 16.53 -3.00 -13.53
CA SER A 109 15.71 -3.01 -14.76
C SER A 109 14.46 -3.90 -14.67
N ILE A 110 14.30 -4.71 -13.62
CA ILE A 110 13.28 -5.75 -13.54
C ILE A 110 12.01 -5.21 -12.87
N PRO A 111 10.84 -5.23 -13.54
CA PRO A 111 9.56 -4.91 -12.92
C PRO A 111 9.23 -5.87 -11.77
N CYS A 112 8.80 -5.34 -10.63
CA CYS A 112 8.53 -6.13 -9.43
C CYS A 112 7.20 -5.81 -8.74
N GLY A 113 6.41 -4.84 -9.22
CA GLY A 113 5.09 -4.52 -8.70
C GLY A 113 4.49 -3.27 -9.35
N LYS A 114 3.25 -2.94 -9.00
CA LYS A 114 2.65 -1.61 -9.26
C LYS A 114 2.88 -0.65 -8.10
N ALA A 115 2.96 -1.18 -6.89
CA ALA A 115 3.39 -0.44 -5.71
C ALA A 115 4.34 -1.29 -4.85
N ALA A 116 5.14 -0.61 -4.04
CA ALA A 116 5.90 -1.24 -2.96
C ALA A 116 5.83 -0.41 -1.68
N ILE A 117 5.67 -1.06 -0.53
CA ILE A 117 5.53 -0.44 0.78
C ILE A 117 6.48 -1.18 1.71
N GLY A 118 7.46 -0.52 2.31
CA GLY A 118 8.37 -1.21 3.24
C GLY A 118 9.18 -2.36 2.63
N GLY A 119 9.31 -2.42 1.30
CA GLY A 119 9.90 -3.55 0.57
C GLY A 119 8.91 -4.66 0.14
N GLY A 120 7.71 -4.69 0.71
CA GLY A 120 6.61 -5.55 0.24
C GLY A 120 6.07 -5.06 -1.09
N ARG A 121 5.84 -5.96 -2.05
CA ARG A 121 5.47 -5.65 -3.43
C ARG A 121 4.03 -6.03 -3.70
N LEU A 122 3.29 -5.16 -4.38
CA LEU A 122 1.89 -5.37 -4.69
C LEU A 122 1.67 -5.33 -6.21
N TRP A 123 1.08 -6.42 -6.72
CA TRP A 123 0.57 -6.54 -8.09
C TRP A 123 -0.96 -6.42 -8.04
N LEU A 124 -1.50 -5.39 -8.69
CA LEU A 124 -2.92 -5.08 -8.83
C LEU A 124 -3.21 -4.68 -10.29
#